data_AF-A0A0S7ZWQ7-F1
#
_entry.id   AF-A0A0S7ZWQ7-F1
#
_cell.length_a   1.000
_cell.length_b   1.000
_cell.length_c   1.000
_cell.angle_alpha   90.00
_cell.angle_beta   90.00
_cell.angle_gamma   90.00
#
_symmetry.space_group_name_H-M   'P 1'
#
loop_
_entity.id
_entity.type
_entity.pdbx_description
1 polymer ?
#
loop_
_entity_poly.entity_id
_entity_poly.type
_entity_poly.pdbx_seq_one_letter_code
_entity_poly.pdbx_strand_id
1 'polypeptide(L)'
;MDVREAELVAQKWTRKASFDLAKSEGIYLNDEHWAVIMYLRKHYLELGLPRHARSLAMDLDKKFFVQGGNKYLRLLFAAGPVTQGSRLANLRTPANATDISFGTSY
;
A
#
# COMPACT_ATOMS: atom_id res chain seq x y z
N MET A 1 4.83 20.12 -12.84
CA MET A 1 4.32 18.76 -12.63
C MET A 1 5.20 18.11 -11.60
N ASP A 2 4.64 17.70 -10.47
CA ASP A 2 5.39 16.98 -9.45
C ASP A 2 5.81 15.61 -10.02
N VAL A 3 7.10 15.25 -9.88
CA VAL A 3 7.66 14.03 -10.47
C VAL A 3 6.92 12.78 -9.96
N ARG A 4 6.37 12.82 -8.74
CA ARG A 4 5.67 11.70 -8.10
C ARG A 4 4.28 11.48 -8.72
N GLU A 5 3.61 12.56 -9.11
CA GLU A 5 2.32 12.49 -9.78
C GLU A 5 2.45 11.88 -11.18
N ALA A 6 3.48 12.29 -11.92
CA ALA A 6 3.81 11.69 -13.21
C ALA A 6 4.11 10.19 -13.09
N GLU A 7 4.82 9.77 -12.03
CA GLU A 7 5.10 8.37 -11.76
C GLU A 7 3.82 7.55 -11.50
N LEU A 8 2.92 8.06 -10.65
CA LEU A 8 1.64 7.38 -10.36
C LEU A 8 0.74 7.26 -11.60
N VAL A 9 0.75 8.26 -12.49
CA VAL A 9 0.00 8.23 -13.75
C VAL A 9 0.64 7.24 -14.72
N ALA A 10 1.96 7.23 -14.84
CA ALA A 10 2.69 6.32 -15.72
C ALA A 10 2.49 4.84 -15.36
N GLN A 11 2.29 4.53 -14.07
CA GLN A 11 1.97 3.18 -13.59
C GLN A 11 0.61 2.65 -14.10
N LYS A 12 -0.25 3.48 -14.69
CA LYS A 12 -1.61 3.10 -15.17
C LYS A 12 -2.40 2.31 -14.14
N TRP A 13 -2.24 2.66 -12.86
CA TRP A 13 -2.88 1.96 -11.77
C TRP A 13 -4.40 2.09 -11.87
N THR A 14 -5.11 0.99 -11.65
CA THR A 14 -6.58 0.97 -11.59
C THR A 14 -7.04 0.18 -10.37
N ARG A 15 -8.24 0.50 -9.87
CA ARG A 15 -8.86 -0.28 -8.79
C ARG A 15 -8.99 -1.77 -9.17
N LYS A 16 -9.27 -2.05 -10.44
CA LYS A 16 -9.35 -3.44 -10.93
C LYS A 16 -8.01 -4.17 -10.78
N ALA A 17 -6.88 -3.55 -11.13
CA ALA A 17 -5.57 -4.16 -10.97
C ALA A 17 -5.25 -4.52 -9.50
N SER A 18 -5.53 -3.61 -8.55
CA SER A 18 -5.37 -3.93 -7.12
C SER A 18 -6.31 -5.03 -6.65
N PHE A 19 -7.55 -5.04 -7.15
CA PHE A 19 -8.53 -6.07 -6.81
C PHE A 19 -8.09 -7.46 -7.31
N ASP A 20 -7.64 -7.55 -8.55
CA ASP A 20 -7.13 -8.80 -9.13
C ASP A 20 -5.88 -9.28 -8.37
N LEU A 21 -4.99 -8.36 -7.97
CA LEU A 21 -3.81 -8.67 -7.15
C LEU A 21 -4.20 -9.15 -5.75
N ALA A 22 -5.08 -8.44 -5.04
CA ALA A 22 -5.58 -8.84 -3.73
C ALA A 22 -6.27 -10.21 -3.78
N LYS A 23 -7.06 -10.46 -4.82
CA LYS A 23 -7.73 -11.74 -5.04
C LYS A 23 -6.73 -12.89 -5.21
N SER A 24 -5.61 -12.65 -5.90
CA SER A 24 -4.51 -13.63 -6.02
C SER A 24 -3.82 -13.92 -4.68
N GLU A 25 -3.79 -12.95 -3.77
CA GLU A 25 -3.30 -13.10 -2.39
C GLU A 25 -4.38 -13.63 -1.41
N GLY A 26 -5.59 -13.91 -1.88
CA GLY A 26 -6.71 -14.37 -1.03
C GLY A 26 -7.33 -13.27 -0.15
N ILE A 27 -7.08 -12.00 -0.47
CA ILE A 27 -7.59 -10.82 0.25
C ILE A 27 -8.82 -10.27 -0.47
N TYR A 28 -9.88 -10.01 0.29
CA TYR A 28 -11.06 -9.32 -0.22
C TYR A 28 -10.99 -7.82 0.08
N LEU A 29 -10.79 -7.00 -0.97
CA LEU A 29 -10.75 -5.54 -0.81
C LEU A 29 -12.15 -4.97 -0.57
N ASN A 30 -12.46 -4.70 0.70
CA ASN A 30 -13.61 -3.88 1.10
C ASN A 30 -13.24 -2.38 1.14
N ASP A 31 -14.21 -1.53 1.48
CA ASP A 31 -14.02 -0.07 1.57
C ASP A 31 -12.90 0.35 2.53
N GLU A 32 -12.66 -0.44 3.58
CA GLU A 32 -11.61 -0.19 4.57
C GLU A 32 -10.21 -0.42 3.98
N HIS A 33 -10.04 -1.50 3.21
CA HIS A 33 -8.80 -1.74 2.48
C HIS A 33 -8.57 -0.63 1.45
N TRP A 34 -9.63 -0.21 0.76
CA TRP A 34 -9.56 0.89 -0.20
C TRP A 34 -9.14 2.20 0.46
N ALA A 35 -9.64 2.50 1.66
CA ALA A 35 -9.24 3.69 2.41
C ALA A 35 -7.73 3.70 2.69
N VAL A 36 -7.15 2.55 3.06
CA VAL A 36 -5.71 2.41 3.29
C VAL A 36 -4.91 2.56 1.99
N ILE A 37 -5.32 1.89 0.91
CA ILE A 37 -4.65 1.95 -0.40
C ILE A 37 -4.66 3.38 -0.96
N MET A 38 -5.81 4.07 -0.89
CA MET A 38 -5.95 5.46 -1.32
C MET A 38 -5.12 6.41 -0.46
N TYR A 39 -5.09 6.18 0.86
CA TYR A 39 -4.24 6.95 1.75
C TYR A 39 -2.77 6.80 1.41
N LEU A 40 -2.29 5.58 1.13
CA LEU A 40 -0.90 5.33 0.75
C LEU A 40 -0.50 6.07 -0.54
N ARG A 41 -1.37 6.05 -1.56
CA ARG A 41 -1.12 6.79 -2.82
C ARG A 41 -1.09 8.30 -2.58
N LYS A 42 -2.01 8.83 -1.75
CA LYS A 42 -2.03 10.25 -1.39
C LYS A 42 -0.81 10.65 -0.58
N HIS A 43 -0.42 9.83 0.40
CA HIS A 43 0.78 10.04 1.21
C HIS A 43 2.04 10.05 0.35
N TYR A 44 2.11 9.17 -0.67
CA TYR A 44 3.22 9.18 -1.63
C TYR A 44 3.29 10.48 -2.44
N LEU A 45 2.16 11.03 -2.86
CA LEU A 45 2.14 12.33 -3.55
C LEU A 45 2.65 13.46 -2.64
N GLU A 46 2.16 13.52 -1.40
CA GLU A 46 2.47 14.60 -0.46
C GLU A 46 3.91 14.51 0.09
N LEU A 47 4.33 13.34 0.54
CA LEU A 47 5.57 13.14 1.31
C LEU A 47 6.63 12.30 0.57
N GLY A 48 6.25 11.58 -0.49
CA GLY A 48 7.12 10.67 -1.22
C GLY A 48 7.26 9.31 -0.51
N LEU A 49 8.24 8.52 -0.96
CA LEU A 49 8.53 7.23 -0.33
C LEU A 49 9.22 7.45 1.02
N PRO A 50 8.70 6.86 2.11
CA PRO A 50 9.31 7.00 3.42
C PRO A 50 10.65 6.27 3.44
N ARG A 51 11.65 6.90 4.06
CA ARG A 51 13.00 6.32 4.23
C ARG A 51 12.98 5.00 5.00
N HIS A 52 12.00 4.84 5.90
CA HIS A 52 11.83 3.65 6.72
C HIS A 52 10.37 3.18 6.71
N ALA A 53 10.17 1.86 6.56
CA ALA A 53 8.85 1.23 6.62
C ALA A 53 8.11 1.55 7.94
N ARG A 54 8.85 1.69 9.04
CA ARG A 54 8.30 2.03 10.35
C ARG A 54 7.64 3.41 10.36
N SER A 55 8.21 4.39 9.66
CA SER A 55 7.60 5.73 9.57
C SER A 55 6.21 5.65 8.93
N LEU A 56 6.10 4.91 7.82
CA LEU A 56 4.81 4.68 7.17
C LEU A 56 3.82 3.94 8.08
N ALA A 57 4.29 2.92 8.79
CA ALA A 57 3.46 2.18 9.73
C ALA A 57 2.93 3.08 10.86
N MET A 58 3.73 4.03 11.35
CA MET A 58 3.32 5.00 12.36
C MET A 58 2.33 6.02 11.79
N ASP A 59 2.52 6.49 10.56
CA ASP A 59 1.58 7.41 9.92
C ASP A 59 0.23 6.74 9.64
N LEU A 60 0.25 5.48 9.21
CA LEU A 60 -0.96 4.66 9.10
C LEU A 60 -1.62 4.46 10.46
N ASP A 61 -0.85 4.10 11.49
CA ASP A 61 -1.39 3.90 12.85
C ASP A 61 -2.08 5.17 13.37
N LYS A 62 -1.46 6.34 13.18
CA LYS A 62 -2.06 7.64 13.52
C LYS A 62 -3.32 7.93 12.70
N LYS A 63 -3.27 7.69 11.38
CA LYS A 63 -4.40 7.96 10.49
C LYS A 63 -5.62 7.11 10.81
N PHE A 64 -5.41 5.84 11.13
CA PHE A 64 -6.43 4.85 11.40
C PHE A 64 -6.64 4.63 12.91
N PHE A 65 -6.13 5.53 13.77
CA PHE A 65 -6.18 5.38 15.23
C PHE A 65 -7.61 5.21 15.74
N VAL A 66 -8.55 6.00 15.22
CA VAL A 66 -9.98 5.94 15.59
C VAL A 66 -10.61 4.59 15.23
N GLN A 67 -10.10 3.90 14.22
CA GLN A 67 -10.58 2.59 13.77
C GLN A 67 -9.90 1.43 14.50
N GLY A 68 -8.92 1.70 15.38
CA GLY A 68 -8.14 0.72 16.12
C GLY A 68 -6.65 0.66 15.75
N GLY A 69 -6.19 1.60 14.91
CA GLY A 69 -4.77 1.81 14.58
C GLY A 69 -4.10 0.57 14.01
N ASN A 70 -2.92 0.23 14.52
CA ASN A 70 -2.11 -0.87 14.03
C ASN A 70 -2.82 -2.22 14.16
N LYS A 71 -3.63 -2.42 15.21
CA LYS A 71 -4.41 -3.66 15.36
C LYS A 71 -5.41 -3.81 14.22
N TYR A 72 -6.16 -2.75 13.92
CA TYR A 72 -7.11 -2.71 12.81
C TYR A 72 -6.43 -2.95 11.46
N LEU A 73 -5.31 -2.28 11.22
CA LEU A 73 -4.55 -2.42 9.99
C LEU A 73 -4.01 -3.84 9.76
N ARG A 74 -3.65 -4.56 10.84
CA ARG A 74 -3.24 -5.97 10.75
C ARG A 74 -4.41 -6.93 10.51
N LEU A 75 -5.64 -6.55 10.88
CA LEU A 75 -6.84 -7.33 10.54
C LEU A 75 -7.15 -7.23 9.04
N LEU A 76 -6.94 -6.05 8.45
CA LEU A 76 -7.10 -5.84 7.01
C LEU A 76 -5.96 -6.49 6.20
N PHE A 77 -4.72 -6.33 6.66
CA PHE A 77 -3.54 -6.79 5.94
C PHE A 77 -2.72 -7.77 6.81
N ALA A 78 -3.02 -9.06 6.68
CA ALA A 78 -2.43 -10.12 7.49
C ALA A 78 -0.90 -10.23 7.32
N ALA A 79 -0.38 -10.02 6.11
CA ALA A 79 1.07 -10.03 5.85
C ALA A 79 1.74 -8.66 6.11
N GLY A 80 0.98 -7.71 6.64
CA GLY A 80 1.47 -6.41 7.10
C GLY A 80 0.91 -5.25 6.27
N PRO A 81 0.43 -4.18 6.92
CA PRO A 81 -0.27 -3.08 6.25
C PRO A 81 0.64 -2.25 5.34
N VAL A 82 1.92 -2.15 5.68
CA VAL A 82 2.90 -1.44 4.85
C VAL A 82 3.22 -2.25 3.59
N THR A 83 3.57 -3.53 3.75
CA THR A 83 3.98 -4.39 2.63
C THR A 83 2.83 -4.65 1.67
N GLN A 84 1.72 -5.23 2.17
CA GLN A 84 0.56 -5.53 1.32
C GLN A 84 -0.13 -4.25 0.85
N GLY A 85 -0.30 -3.25 1.71
CA GLY A 85 -0.92 -1.99 1.32
C GLY A 85 -0.15 -1.27 0.22
N SER A 86 1.18 -1.18 0.32
CA SER A 86 2.00 -0.51 -0.71
C SER A 86 2.00 -1.30 -2.01
N ARG A 87 2.08 -2.63 -1.94
CA ARG A 87 1.99 -3.51 -3.11
C ARG A 87 0.65 -3.35 -3.83
N LEU A 88 -0.46 -3.37 -3.09
CA LEU A 88 -1.81 -3.14 -3.64
C LEU A 88 -2.00 -1.73 -4.17
N ALA A 89 -1.34 -0.73 -3.56
CA ALA A 89 -1.28 0.62 -4.07
C ALA A 89 -0.39 0.79 -5.32
N ASN A 90 0.28 -0.29 -5.77
CA ASN A 90 1.28 -0.29 -6.83
C ASN A 90 2.45 0.68 -6.57
N LEU A 91 2.77 0.88 -5.28
CA LEU A 91 3.89 1.68 -4.82
C LEU A 91 5.09 0.76 -4.58
N ARG A 92 6.29 1.26 -4.85
CA ARG A 92 7.52 0.58 -4.42
C ARG A 92 7.50 0.42 -2.91
N THR A 93 7.48 -0.80 -2.41
CA THR A 93 7.73 -1.06 -1.00
C THR A 93 9.14 -0.58 -0.64
N PRO A 94 9.33 0.13 0.49
CA PRO A 94 10.67 0.51 0.93
C PRO A 94 11.52 -0.76 1.11
N ALA A 95 12.81 -0.68 0.75
CA ALA A 95 13.73 -1.82 0.55
C ALA A 95 13.84 -2.84 1.70
N ASN A 96 13.31 -2.55 2.89
CA ASN A 96 13.31 -3.45 4.05
C ASN A 96 12.00 -4.25 4.23
N ALA A 97 11.02 -4.12 3.32
CA ALA A 97 9.68 -4.68 3.48
C ALA A 97 9.43 -5.98 2.66
N THR A 98 10.49 -6.77 2.47
CA THR A 98 10.49 -8.16 1.96
C THR A 98 10.43 -8.37 0.44
N ASP A 99 11.50 -9.03 -0.03
CA ASP A 99 11.66 -10.04 -1.09
C ASP A 99 10.86 -9.92 -2.40
N ILE A 100 11.63 -9.84 -3.49
CA ILE A 100 11.21 -9.66 -4.90
C ILE A 100 10.71 -10.97 -5.54
N SER A 101 10.63 -12.07 -4.80
CA SER A 101 10.16 -13.33 -5.37
C SER A 101 8.63 -13.35 -5.37
N PHE A 102 7.99 -13.02 -6.50
CA PHE A 102 6.97 -13.88 -7.12
C PHE A 102 6.49 -13.30 -8.48
N GLY A 103 6.87 -14.01 -9.56
CA GLY A 103 6.24 -14.06 -10.90
C GLY A 103 6.51 -12.86 -11.83
N THR A 104 7.19 -12.94 -12.96
CA THR A 104 7.44 -14.07 -13.88
C THR A 104 8.62 -13.69 -14.79
N SER A 105 9.69 -14.49 -14.83
CA SER A 105 10.61 -14.54 -15.96
C SER A 105 10.45 -15.91 -16.62
N TYR A 106 9.92 -15.84 -17.85
CA TYR A 106 9.87 -16.81 -18.97
C TYR A 106 9.97 -18.31 -18.67
#